data_AF-A0A7K3EL62-F1
#
_entry.id   AF-A0A7K3EL62-F1
#
_cell.length_a   1.000
_cell.length_b   1.000
_cell.length_c   1.000
_cell.angle_alpha   90.00
_cell.angle_beta   90.00
_cell.angle_gamma   90.00
#
_symmetry.space_group_name_H-M   'P 1'
#
loop_
_entity.id
_entity.type
_entity.pdbx_description
1 polymer ?
#
loop_
_entity_poly.entity_id
_entity_poly.type
_entity_poly.pdbx_seq_one_letter_code
_entity_poly.pdbx_strand_id
1 'polypeptide(L)' 'MTRPFGPLDFQLVLLRRMADHQPGLVEDARHELGASIADMREANRRWQAMVRSARSRGALSRYRSVLGPPEAVVP' A
#
# COMPACT_ATOMS: atom_id res chain seq x y z
N MET A 1 -12.21 8.79 12.86
CA MET A 1 -11.53 9.65 11.87
C MET A 1 -10.56 8.76 11.09
N THR A 2 -10.72 8.62 9.77
CA THR A 2 -9.85 7.73 8.97
C THR A 2 -8.49 8.39 8.78
N ARG A 3 -7.41 7.71 9.18
CA ARG A 3 -6.04 8.18 8.98
C ARG A 3 -5.77 8.35 7.45
N PRO A 4 -5.01 9.38 7.05
CA PRO A 4 -4.54 9.49 5.66
C PRO A 4 -3.85 8.20 5.21
N PHE A 5 -4.07 7.81 3.95
CA PHE A 5 -3.40 6.66 3.37
C PHE A 5 -1.91 6.97 3.24
N GLY A 6 -1.06 6.23 3.95
CA GLY A 6 0.38 6.51 4.04
C GLY A 6 1.27 5.31 3.75
N PRO A 7 2.57 5.40 4.08
CA PRO A 7 3.54 4.36 3.77
C PRO A 7 3.18 2.97 4.33
N LEU A 8 2.65 2.89 5.55
CA LEU A 8 2.21 1.63 6.15
C LEU A 8 1.08 0.99 5.34
N ASP A 9 0.04 1.75 4.96
CA ASP A 9 -1.04 1.24 4.12
C ASP A 9 -0.51 0.73 2.77
N PHE A 10 0.50 1.42 2.21
CA PHE A 10 1.14 0.98 0.96
C PHE A 10 1.94 -0.31 1.14
N GLN A 11 2.68 -0.48 2.25
CA GLN A 11 3.35 -1.73 2.58
C GLN A 11 2.34 -2.89 2.64
N LEU A 12 1.16 -2.67 3.26
CA LEU A 12 0.10 -3.67 3.31
C LEU A 12 -0.50 -4.01 1.92
N VAL A 13 -0.51 -3.06 0.98
CA VAL A 13 -0.86 -3.35 -0.43
C VAL A 13 0.18 -4.27 -1.07
N LEU A 14 1.46 -4.03 -0.83
CA LEU A 14 2.53 -4.87 -1.36
C LEU A 14 2.46 -6.28 -0.76
N LEU A 15 2.31 -6.38 0.56
CA LEU A 15 2.16 -7.65 1.26
C LEU A 15 0.97 -8.47 0.72
N ARG A 16 -0.19 -7.83 0.47
CA ARG A 16 -1.33 -8.56 -0.11
C ARG A 16 -1.03 -9.15 -1.49
N ARG A 17 -0.27 -8.45 -2.34
CA ARG A 17 0.14 -8.97 -3.65
C ARG A 17 1.15 -10.11 -3.52
N MET A 18 2.09 -9.98 -2.59
CA MET A 18 3.06 -11.05 -2.28
C MET A 18 2.38 -12.29 -1.70
N ALA A 19 1.26 -12.14 -1.01
CA ALA A 19 0.51 -13.25 -0.42
C ALA A 19 -0.05 -14.23 -1.47
N ASP A 20 -0.20 -13.80 -2.73
CA ASP A 20 -0.59 -14.68 -3.83
C ASP A 20 0.51 -15.72 -4.16
N HIS A 21 1.75 -15.48 -3.69
CA HIS A 21 2.90 -16.35 -3.93
C HIS A 21 3.41 -17.03 -2.65
N GLN A 22 3.51 -16.29 -1.54
CA GLN A 22 4.05 -16.80 -0.29
C GLN A 22 3.25 -16.28 0.92
N PRO A 23 2.08 -16.86 1.21
CA PRO A 23 1.19 -16.36 2.25
C PRO A 23 1.77 -16.44 3.66
N GLY A 24 2.60 -17.46 3.96
CA GLY A 24 3.21 -17.63 5.28
C GLY A 24 4.16 -16.47 5.66
N LEU A 25 5.09 -16.12 4.77
CA LEU A 25 6.00 -14.98 5.01
C LEU A 25 5.26 -13.65 5.14
N VAL A 26 4.13 -13.50 4.45
CA VAL A 26 3.31 -12.30 4.56
C VAL A 26 2.59 -12.23 5.91
N GLU A 27 2.14 -13.37 6.44
CA GLU A 27 1.56 -13.43 7.76
C GLU A 27 2.57 -12.96 8.81
N ASP A 28 3.79 -13.51 8.78
CA ASP A 28 4.88 -13.12 9.70
C ASP A 28 5.19 -11.62 9.58
N ALA A 29 5.44 -11.13 8.37
CA ALA A 29 5.73 -9.70 8.14
C ALA A 29 4.59 -8.78 8.60
N ARG A 30 3.33 -9.20 8.41
CA ARG A 30 2.16 -8.45 8.89
C ARG A 30 2.13 -8.39 10.42
N HIS A 31 2.46 -9.50 11.09
CA HIS A 31 2.56 -9.56 12.55
C HIS A 31 3.67 -8.66 13.09
N GLU A 32 4.84 -8.64 12.45
CA GLU A 32 5.94 -7.73 12.79
C GLU A 32 5.54 -6.25 12.67
N LEU A 33 4.72 -5.92 11.66
CA LEU A 33 4.17 -4.57 11.47
C LEU A 33 3.01 -4.22 12.43
N GLY A 34 2.56 -5.16 13.28
CA GLY A 34 1.44 -4.97 14.20
C GLY A 34 0.09 -4.75 13.49
N ALA A 35 -0.03 -5.15 12.24
CA ALA A 35 -1.24 -4.94 11.43
C ALA A 35 -2.15 -6.17 11.46
N SER A 36 -3.47 -5.98 11.43
CA SER A 36 -4.42 -7.09 11.28
C SER A 36 -4.63 -7.47 9.81
N ILE A 37 -5.21 -8.66 9.57
CA ILE A 37 -5.68 -9.04 8.22
C ILE A 37 -6.73 -8.03 7.72
N ALA A 38 -7.55 -7.47 8.62
CA ALA A 38 -8.56 -6.46 8.28
C ALA A 38 -7.90 -5.17 7.79
N ASP A 39 -6.84 -4.70 8.44
CA ASP A 39 -6.07 -3.52 8.02
C ASP A 39 -5.48 -3.72 6.63
N MET A 40 -4.93 -4.91 6.35
CA MET A 40 -4.40 -5.24 5.03
C MET A 40 -5.50 -5.23 3.96
N ARG A 41 -6.68 -5.79 4.24
CA ARG A 41 -7.82 -5.78 3.30
C ARG A 41 -8.35 -4.36 3.07
N GLU A 42 -8.43 -3.55 4.12
CA GLU A 42 -8.83 -2.15 4.07
C GLU A 42 -7.89 -1.32 3.19
N ALA A 43 -6.58 -1.42 3.42
CA ALA A 43 -5.57 -0.75 2.64
C ALA A 43 -5.67 -1.13 1.15
N ASN A 44 -5.84 -2.42 0.85
CA ASN A 44 -6.03 -2.87 -0.53
C ASN A 44 -7.30 -2.33 -1.17
N ARG A 45 -8.42 -2.29 -0.44
CA ARG A 45 -9.66 -1.70 -0.96
C ARG A 45 -9.48 -0.24 -1.31
N ARG A 46 -8.89 0.56 -0.42
CA ARG A 46 -8.61 1.99 -0.63
C ARG A 46 -7.67 2.20 -1.82
N TRP A 47 -6.60 1.40 -1.93
CA TRP A 47 -5.68 1.46 -3.07
C TRP A 47 -6.36 1.12 -4.40
N GLN A 48 -7.14 0.04 -4.45
CA GLN A 48 -7.89 -0.34 -5.66
C GLN A 48 -8.93 0.72 -6.07
N ALA A 49 -9.53 1.42 -5.10
CA ALA A 49 -10.41 2.55 -5.39
C ALA A 49 -9.62 3.74 -6.00
N MET A 50 -8.45 4.07 -5.46
CA MET A 50 -7.58 5.11 -6.03
C MET A 50 -7.09 4.75 -7.44
N VAL A 51 -6.73 3.48 -7.67
CA VAL A 51 -6.24 3.01 -8.98
C VAL A 51 -7.32 3.07 -10.05
N ARG A 52 -8.56 2.70 -9.72
CA ARG A 52 -9.70 2.66 -10.66
C ARG A 52 -10.39 4.02 -10.87
N SER A 53 -10.01 5.06 -10.13
CA SER A 53 -10.63 6.38 -10.29
C SER A 53 -10.28 7.04 -11.61
N ALA A 54 -11.29 7.42 -12.41
CA ALA A 54 -11.15 8.02 -13.74
C ALA A 54 -10.42 9.38 -13.74
N ARG A 55 -10.31 10.06 -12.60
CA ARG A 55 -9.56 11.32 -12.43
C ARG A 55 -8.13 11.12 -11.89
N SER A 56 -7.66 9.88 -11.85
CA SER A 56 -6.33 9.58 -11.29
C SER A 56 -5.25 10.31 -12.10
N ARG A 57 -4.57 11.25 -11.43
CA ARG A 57 -3.24 11.73 -11.84
C ARG A 57 -2.35 10.51 -12.14
N GLY A 58 -1.44 10.61 -13.12
CA GLY A 58 -0.62 9.48 -13.60
C GLY A 58 0.07 8.70 -12.48
N ALA A 59 0.48 7.45 -12.75
CA ALA A 59 0.97 6.50 -11.74
C ALA A 59 1.97 7.09 -10.73
N LEU A 60 2.90 7.92 -11.21
CA LEU A 60 3.91 8.61 -10.40
C LEU A 60 3.31 9.58 -9.37
N SER A 61 2.25 10.32 -9.71
CA SER A 61 1.58 11.25 -8.79
C SER A 61 0.90 10.50 -7.64
N ARG A 62 0.34 9.32 -7.90
CA ARG A 62 -0.23 8.47 -6.83
C ARG A 62 0.84 8.01 -5.85
N TYR A 63 1.97 7.48 -6.34
CA TYR A 63 3.05 7.07 -5.45
C TYR A 63 3.59 8.23 -4.63
N ARG A 64 3.79 9.41 -5.23
CA ARG A 64 4.23 10.61 -4.51
C ARG A 64 3.25 11.08 -3.44
N SER A 65 1.94 10.91 -3.66
CA SER A 65 0.93 11.27 -2.66
C SER A 65 0.95 10.38 -1.42
N VAL A 66 1.50 9.17 -1.53
CA VAL A 66 1.54 8.17 -0.46
C VAL A 66 2.91 8.08 0.21
N LEU A 67 3.97 8.12 -0.59
CA LEU A 67 5.36 7.94 -0.15
C LEU A 67 6.11 9.27 0.00
N GLY A 68 5.56 10.38 -0.48
CA GLY A 68 6.26 11.66 -0.56
C GLY A 68 7.18 11.77 -1.79
N PRO A 69 8.04 12.81 -1.84
CA PRO A 69 9.04 12.93 -2.89
C PRO A 69 10.06 11.79 -2.83
N PRO A 70 10.69 11.41 -3.95
CA PRO A 70 11.76 10.44 -3.94
C PRO A 70 12.98 10.98 -3.15
N GLU A 71 13.70 10.07 -2.50
CA GLU A 71 14.95 10.41 -1.78
C GLU A 71 16.09 10.72 -2.76
N ALA A 72 16.12 10.05 -3.92
CA ALA A 72 17.09 10.29 -4.98
C ALA A 72 16.47 10.11 -6.38
N VAL A 73 17.00 10.83 -7.37
CA VAL A 73 16.74 10.60 -8.80
C VAL A 73 18.06 10.16 -9.41
N VAL A 74 18.08 8.92 -9.90
CA VAL A 74 19.27 8.33 -10.52
C VAL A 74 19.23 8.64 -12.03
N PRO A 75 20.34 9.06 -12.66
CA PRO A 75 20.42 9.34 -14.09
C PRO A 75 20.10 8.14 -14.98
#